data_AF-A0A7J6QYI4-F1
#
_entry.id   AF-A0A7J6QYI4-F1
#
_cell.length_a   1.000
_cell.length_b   1.000
_cell.length_c   1.000
_cell.angle_alpha   90.00
_cell.angle_beta   90.00
_cell.angle_gamma   90.00
#
_symmetry.space_group_name_H-M   'P 1'
#
loop_
_entity.id
_entity.type
_entity.pdbx_description
1 polymer ?
#
loop_
_entity_poly.entity_id
_entity_poly.type
_entity_poly.pdbx_seq_one_letter_code
_entity_poly.pdbx_strand_id
1 'polypeptide(L)'
;NANGIWIDAPGGVGLSDELNDDTISEYVQRMTLTIEGILKRHPYLGKELYVIGHSFDSSIAILVASQLMELSLPVKGVYSVDGLNGPAQRCSGYLEVATRRSLVEDP
;
A
#
# COMPACT_ATOMS: atom_id res chain seq x y z
N ASN A 1 5.51 -18.87 -8.17
CA ASN A 1 6.15 -18.76 -6.84
C ASN A 1 6.97 -17.49 -6.78
N ALA A 2 6.75 -16.67 -5.76
CA ALA A 2 7.50 -15.45 -5.48
C ALA A 2 7.83 -15.41 -3.98
N ASN A 3 8.88 -14.67 -3.59
CA ASN A 3 9.16 -14.41 -2.19
C ASN A 3 8.21 -13.33 -1.68
N GLY A 4 7.44 -13.62 -0.64
CA GLY A 4 6.59 -12.64 0.03
C GLY A 4 7.34 -11.98 1.18
N ILE A 5 7.17 -10.66 1.31
CA ILE A 5 7.66 -9.87 2.44
C ILE A 5 6.45 -9.13 3.00
N TRP A 6 6.16 -9.36 4.28
CA TRP A 6 5.12 -8.66 5.02
C TRP A 6 5.78 -7.70 5.99
N ILE A 7 5.31 -6.47 6.02
CA ILE A 7 5.87 -5.39 6.81
C ILE A 7 4.74 -4.86 7.67
N ASP A 8 4.88 -4.96 8.98
CA ASP A 8 3.99 -4.27 9.91
C ASP A 8 4.33 -2.78 9.85
N ALA A 9 3.38 -1.95 9.40
CA ALA A 9 3.54 -0.51 9.29
C ALA A 9 2.18 0.19 9.32
N PRO A 10 2.11 1.49 9.65
CA PRO A 10 3.20 2.34 10.17
C PRO A 10 3.64 1.91 11.57
N GLY A 11 4.56 2.67 12.19
CA GLY A 11 4.92 2.47 13.60
C GLY A 11 3.67 2.41 14.49
N GLY A 12 3.67 1.52 15.49
CA GLY A 12 2.53 1.23 16.34
C GLY A 12 1.60 0.12 15.84
N VAL A 13 1.83 -0.43 14.64
CA VAL A 13 1.12 -1.60 14.11
C VAL A 13 1.93 -2.88 14.37
N GLY A 14 1.25 -3.94 14.84
CA GLY A 14 1.84 -5.27 14.97
C GLY A 14 3.06 -5.29 15.91
N LEU A 15 4.22 -5.65 15.35
CA LEU A 15 5.51 -5.68 16.07
C LEU A 15 6.39 -4.43 15.82
N SER A 16 5.91 -3.45 15.05
CA SER A 16 6.68 -2.24 14.76
C SER A 16 6.57 -1.23 15.91
N ASP A 17 7.59 -1.18 16.76
CA ASP A 17 7.71 -0.21 17.86
C ASP A 17 8.24 1.16 17.38
N GLU A 18 7.63 2.22 17.93
CA GLU A 18 7.94 3.65 17.80
C GLU A 18 7.60 4.44 16.51
N LEU A 19 7.24 5.72 16.77
CA LEU A 19 6.77 6.81 15.91
C LEU A 19 5.61 6.42 14.96
N ASN A 20 4.39 6.78 15.37
CA ASN A 20 3.28 6.88 14.43
C ASN A 20 3.71 7.83 13.31
N ASP A 21 3.49 7.42 12.06
CA ASP A 21 3.59 8.34 10.94
C ASP A 21 2.41 9.31 11.03
N ASP A 22 2.71 10.58 11.33
CA ASP A 22 1.67 11.62 11.49
C ASP A 22 1.08 12.02 10.12
N THR A 23 1.81 11.72 9.04
CA THR A 23 1.40 12.02 7.66
C THR A 23 1.61 10.85 6.70
N ILE A 24 0.83 10.84 5.61
CA ILE A 24 1.03 9.89 4.49
C ILE A 24 2.45 10.01 3.90
N SER A 25 3.00 11.22 3.86
CA SER A 25 4.35 11.44 3.31
C SER A 25 5.43 10.75 4.14
N GLU A 26 5.34 10.84 5.46
CA GLU A 26 6.27 10.16 6.38
C GLU A 26 6.11 8.64 6.27
N TYR A 27 4.87 8.15 6.23
CA TYR A 27 4.60 6.72 6.08
C TYR A 27 5.21 6.17 4.78
N VAL A 28 4.97 6.83 3.65
CA VAL A 28 5.55 6.44 2.36
C VAL A 28 7.08 6.49 2.41
N GLN A 29 7.67 7.55 2.98
CA GLN A 29 9.12 7.66 3.11
C GLN A 29 9.72 6.54 3.96
N ARG A 30 9.12 6.21 5.11
CA ARG A 30 9.59 5.11 5.97
C ARG A 30 9.48 3.75 5.29
N MET A 31 8.39 3.52 4.55
CA MET A 31 8.23 2.30 3.78
C MET A 31 9.29 2.17 2.69
N THR A 32 9.57 3.26 1.96
CA THR A 32 10.65 3.31 0.96
C THR A 32 12.00 2.98 1.59
N LEU A 33 12.35 3.62 2.71
CA LEU A 33 13.59 3.36 3.44
C LEU A 33 13.69 1.92 3.96
N THR A 34 12.59 1.37 4.47
CA THR A 34 12.50 -0.01 4.94
C THR A 34 12.78 -0.99 3.80
N ILE A 35 12.13 -0.79 2.66
CA ILE A 35 12.31 -1.64 1.47
C ILE A 35 13.75 -1.54 0.96
N GLU A 36 14.32 -0.33 0.85
CA GLU A 36 15.73 -0.17 0.49
C GLU A 36 16.67 -0.90 1.45
N GLY A 37 16.42 -0.81 2.77
CA GLY A 37 17.21 -1.49 3.79
C GLY A 37 17.15 -3.01 3.65
N ILE A 38 15.96 -3.56 3.39
CA ILE A 38 15.76 -4.99 3.12
C ILE A 38 16.54 -5.42 1.88
N LEU A 39 16.45 -4.67 0.78
CA LEU A 39 17.14 -5.02 -0.48
C LEU A 39 18.66 -4.88 -0.37
N LYS A 40 19.15 -3.88 0.38
CA LYS A 40 20.58 -3.72 0.69
C LYS A 40 21.11 -4.90 1.50
N ARG A 41 20.34 -5.39 2.49
CA ARG A 41 20.72 -6.55 3.31
C ARG A 41 20.53 -7.89 2.59
N HIS A 42 19.59 -7.97 1.66
CA HIS A 42 19.21 -9.17 0.93
C HIS A 42 19.19 -8.92 -0.59
N PRO A 43 20.36 -8.68 -1.22
CA PRO A 43 20.44 -8.25 -2.62
C PRO A 43 19.88 -9.26 -3.62
N TYR A 44 19.75 -10.53 -3.24
CA TYR A 44 19.14 -11.56 -4.07
C TYR A 44 17.62 -11.39 -4.27
N LEU A 45 16.95 -10.57 -3.43
CA LEU A 45 15.52 -10.28 -3.54
C LEU A 45 15.21 -9.19 -4.58
N GLY A 46 16.17 -8.33 -4.91
CA GLY A 46 15.97 -7.10 -5.69
C GLY A 46 16.00 -7.26 -7.21
N LYS A 47 15.63 -8.41 -7.78
CA LYS A 47 15.61 -8.58 -9.25
C LYS A 47 14.37 -8.01 -9.90
N GLU A 48 13.21 -8.22 -9.25
CA GLU A 48 11.91 -7.73 -9.69
C GLU A 48 11.05 -7.48 -8.45
N LEU A 49 10.46 -6.30 -8.35
CA LEU A 49 9.65 -5.90 -7.21
C LEU A 49 8.20 -5.70 -7.62
N TYR A 50 7.29 -6.27 -6.85
CA TYR A 50 5.86 -5.99 -6.95
C TYR A 50 5.41 -5.44 -5.62
N VAL A 51 4.80 -4.25 -5.62
CA VAL A 51 4.30 -3.63 -4.39
C VAL A 51 2.81 -3.93 -4.31
N ILE A 52 2.37 -4.52 -3.20
CA ILE A 52 0.99 -4.94 -3.02
C ILE A 52 0.43 -4.20 -1.82
N GLY A 53 -0.75 -3.60 -1.99
CA GLY A 53 -1.48 -2.92 -0.93
C GLY A 53 -2.94 -3.36 -0.88
N HIS A 54 -3.51 -3.40 0.32
CA HIS A 54 -4.90 -3.76 0.56
C HIS A 54 -5.61 -2.64 1.31
N SER A 55 -6.88 -2.37 1.02
CA SER A 55 -7.66 -1.34 1.71
C SER A 55 -6.94 0.02 1.71
N PHE A 56 -6.65 0.62 2.86
CA PHE A 56 -5.95 1.90 2.97
C PHE A 56 -4.55 1.85 2.34
N ASP A 57 -3.84 0.74 2.54
CA ASP A 57 -2.47 0.56 2.05
C ASP A 57 -2.39 0.44 0.53
N SER A 58 -3.51 0.33 -0.18
CA SER A 58 -3.49 0.42 -1.64
C SER A 58 -2.95 1.76 -2.14
N SER A 59 -3.39 2.87 -1.54
CA SER A 59 -2.90 4.20 -1.89
C SER A 59 -1.43 4.35 -1.52
N ILE A 60 -1.04 3.78 -0.38
CA ILE A 60 0.35 3.78 0.10
C ILE A 60 1.25 2.96 -0.83
N ALA A 61 0.82 1.77 -1.25
CA ALA A 61 1.54 0.90 -2.17
C ALA A 61 1.83 1.60 -3.52
N ILE A 62 0.87 2.38 -4.03
CA ILE A 62 1.05 3.18 -5.25
C ILE A 62 2.12 4.25 -5.04
N LEU A 63 2.04 5.00 -3.93
CA LEU A 63 3.00 6.08 -3.63
C LEU A 63 4.41 5.55 -3.36
N VAL A 64 4.53 4.46 -2.60
CA VAL A 64 5.80 3.78 -2.33
C VAL A 64 6.40 3.26 -3.62
N ALA A 65 5.63 2.59 -4.47
CA ALA A 65 6.12 2.13 -5.77
C ALA A 65 6.65 3.26 -6.64
N SER A 66 5.97 4.42 -6.65
CA SER A 66 6.45 5.62 -7.36
C SER A 66 7.81 6.07 -6.84
N GLN A 67 8.00 6.17 -5.52
CA GLN A 67 9.29 6.55 -4.93
C GLN A 67 10.38 5.51 -5.22
N LEU A 68 10.08 4.21 -5.15
CA LEU A 68 11.05 3.17 -5.47
C LEU A 68 11.48 3.23 -6.95
N MET A 69 10.57 3.58 -7.86
CA MET A 69 10.88 3.81 -9.28
C MET A 69 11.79 5.03 -9.47
N GLU A 70 11.55 6.13 -8.75
CA GLU A 70 12.43 7.32 -8.76
C GLU A 70 13.84 6.98 -8.28
N LEU A 71 13.97 6.05 -7.33
CA LEU A 71 15.24 5.50 -6.85
C LEU A 71 15.84 4.43 -7.79
N SER A 72 15.27 4.23 -8.98
CA SER A 72 15.72 3.25 -9.97
C SER A 72 15.71 1.79 -9.49
N LEU A 73 14.85 1.46 -8.51
CA LEU A 73 14.63 0.06 -8.12
C LEU A 73 13.73 -0.65 -9.14
N PRO A 74 13.88 -1.97 -9.34
CA PRO A 74 13.25 -2.69 -10.45
C PRO A 74 11.78 -3.06 -10.16
N VAL A 75 10.95 -2.04 -9.91
CA VAL A 75 9.50 -2.21 -9.74
C VAL A 75 8.87 -2.62 -11.06
N LYS A 76 8.18 -3.76 -11.06
CA LYS A 76 7.48 -4.34 -12.23
C LYS A 76 5.99 -4.10 -12.21
N GLY A 77 5.41 -3.84 -11.03
CA GLY A 77 4.01 -3.55 -10.91
C GLY A 77 3.58 -3.20 -9.51
N VAL A 78 2.37 -2.64 -9.43
CA VAL A 78 1.66 -2.37 -8.19
C VAL A 78 0.34 -3.12 -8.25
N TYR A 79 0.00 -3.81 -7.18
CA TYR A 79 -1.28 -4.50 -7.05
C TYR A 79 -2.08 -3.87 -5.91
N SER A 80 -3.25 -3.34 -6.23
CA SER A 80 -4.18 -2.74 -5.28
C SER A 80 -5.38 -3.67 -5.13
N VAL A 81 -5.65 -4.09 -3.90
CA VAL A 81 -6.76 -4.99 -3.57
C VAL A 81 -7.74 -4.24 -2.68
N ASP A 82 -9.00 -4.14 -3.10
CA ASP A 82 -10.09 -3.44 -2.39
C ASP A 82 -9.67 -2.04 -1.91
N GLY A 83 -8.90 -1.37 -2.76
CA GLY A 83 -8.13 -0.21 -2.40
C GLY A 83 -8.94 1.04 -2.14
N LEU A 84 -8.48 1.85 -1.19
CA LEU A 84 -9.06 3.15 -0.91
C LEU A 84 -8.67 4.25 -1.92
N ASN A 85 -8.75 3.95 -3.21
CA ASN A 85 -8.39 4.87 -4.30
C ASN A 85 -9.60 5.73 -4.71
N GLY A 86 -9.45 7.06 -4.79
CA GLY A 86 -10.53 7.96 -5.22
C GLY A 86 -11.70 8.07 -4.21
N PRO A 87 -11.53 8.77 -3.07
CA PRO A 87 -12.51 8.78 -1.98
C PRO A 87 -13.89 9.31 -2.40
N ALA A 88 -13.96 10.26 -3.34
CA ALA A 88 -15.21 10.81 -3.84
C ALA A 88 -16.03 9.77 -4.65
N GLN A 89 -15.38 9.04 -5.55
CA GLN A 89 -16.03 7.99 -6.35
C GLN A 89 -16.53 6.83 -5.48
N ARG A 90 -15.87 6.59 -4.35
CA ARG A 90 -16.27 5.52 -3.43
C ARG A 90 -17.57 5.81 -2.69
N CYS A 91 -17.78 7.04 -2.25
CA CYS A 91 -19.04 7.41 -1.58
C CYS A 91 -20.26 7.15 -2.49
N SER A 92 -20.15 7.48 -3.78
CA SER A 92 -21.17 7.15 -4.78
C SER A 92 -21.31 5.64 -4.97
N GLY A 93 -20.18 4.92 -5.04
CA GLY A 93 -20.16 3.47 -5.20
C GLY A 93 -20.76 2.71 -4.01
N TYR A 94 -20.65 3.22 -2.79
CA TYR A 94 -21.26 2.59 -1.61
C TYR A 94 -22.77 2.58 -1.69
N LEU A 95 -23.40 3.70 -2.04
CA LEU A 95 -24.85 3.76 -2.22
C LEU A 95 -25.28 2.84 -3.36
N GLU A 96 -24.59 2.90 -4.50
CA GLU A 96 -24.88 2.06 -5.65
C GLU A 96 -24.84 0.55 -5.31
N VAL A 97 -23.79 0.11 -4.61
CA VAL A 97 -23.64 -1.30 -4.20
C VAL A 97 -24.71 -1.67 -3.18
N ALA A 98 -24.99 -0.80 -2.20
CA ALA A 98 -25.99 -1.07 -1.18
C ALA A 98 -27.39 -1.22 -1.78
N THR A 99 -27.79 -0.33 -2.70
CA THR A 99 -29.06 -0.42 -3.43
C THR A 99 -29.12 -1.68 -4.29
N ARG A 100 -28.09 -1.97 -5.10
CA ARG A 100 -28.02 -3.17 -5.95
C ARG A 100 -28.09 -4.48 -5.17
N ARG A 101 -27.65 -4.48 -3.92
CA ARG A 101 -27.64 -5.65 -3.03
C ARG A 101 -28.84 -5.71 -2.11
N SER A 102 -29.81 -4.79 -2.27
CA SER A 102 -30.99 -4.69 -1.41
C SER A 102 -30.64 -4.55 0.08
N LEU A 103 -29.51 -3.90 0.38
CA LEU A 103 -29.09 -3.57 1.75
C LEU A 103 -29.74 -2.28 2.25
N VAL A 104 -30.17 -1.43 1.34
CA VAL A 104 -30.91 -0.19 1.60
C VAL A 104 -32.02 -0.05 0.55
N GLU A 105 -33.09 0.65 0.90
CA GLU A 105 -34.14 1.03 -0.04
C GLU A 105 -33.67 2.19 -0.92
N ASP A 106 -34.12 2.23 -2.17
CA ASP A 106 -33.89 3.39 -3.05
C ASP A 106 -34.66 4.59 -2.45
N PRO A 107 -34.02 5.76 -2.25
CA PRO A 107 -34.68 6.91 -1.63
C PRO A 107 -35.89 7.44 -2.42
#